data_AF-A0A5N9GK95-F1
#
_entry.id   AF-A0A5N9GK95-F1
#
_cell.length_a   1.000
_cell.length_b   1.000
_cell.length_c   1.000
_cell.angle_alpha   90.00
_cell.angle_beta   90.00
_cell.angle_gamma   90.00
#
_symmetry.space_group_name_H-M   'P 1'
#
loop_
_entity.id
_entity.type
_entity.pdbx_description
1 polymer ?
#
loop_
_entity_poly.entity_id
_entity_poly.type
_entity_poly.pdbx_seq_one_letter_code
_entity_poly.pdbx_strand_id
1 'polypeptide(L)' 'MMTQTFRGHMLGSPGEQSHQAFMEPTPKHIRVTFGGEVIADSKNVLIMHETNHVPAYYFPLADLRSEFLEGTAHQTH' A
#
# COMPACT_ATOMS: atom_id res chain seq x y z
N MET A 1 2.43 -22.24 -5.71
CA MET A 1 1.06 -22.69 -5.36
C MET A 1 0.16 -21.47 -5.52
N MET A 2 -0.77 -21.53 -6.48
CA MET A 2 -1.84 -20.57 -6.79
C MET A 2 -1.44 -19.10 -7.07
N THR A 3 -1.02 -18.82 -8.30
CA THR A 3 -1.05 -17.46 -8.86
C THR A 3 -2.50 -17.12 -9.16
N GLN A 4 -3.15 -16.34 -8.29
CA GLN A 4 -4.49 -15.84 -8.57
C GLN A 4 -4.34 -14.67 -9.56
N THR A 5 -4.56 -14.95 -10.84
CA THR A 5 -4.63 -13.91 -11.89
C THR A 5 -5.89 -13.08 -11.64
N PHE A 6 -5.73 -11.89 -11.06
CA PHE A 6 -6.82 -10.93 -10.94
C PHE A 6 -7.08 -10.29 -12.31
N ARG A 7 -8.27 -10.55 -12.88
CA ARG A 7 -8.76 -9.84 -14.06
C ARG A 7 -9.26 -8.45 -13.62
N GLY A 8 -8.43 -7.43 -13.78
CA GLY A 8 -8.90 -6.05 -13.82
C GLY A 8 -9.88 -5.90 -14.98
N HIS A 9 -11.09 -5.39 -14.70
CA HIS A 9 -12.10 -5.12 -15.72
C HIS A 9 -11.63 -3.95 -16.59
N MET A 10 -10.98 -4.25 -17.71
CA MET A 10 -10.64 -3.28 -18.75
C MET A 10 -11.88 -2.93 -19.58
N LEU A 11 -12.64 -1.92 -19.19
CA LEU A 11 -13.63 -1.24 -20.07
C LEU A 11 -13.75 0.23 -19.64
N GLY A 12 -12.76 1.03 -20.04
CA GLY A 12 -12.89 2.50 -20.12
C GLY A 12 -13.10 2.89 -21.58
N SER A 13 -13.97 3.87 -21.84
CA SER A 13 -14.22 4.42 -23.17
C SER A 13 -12.99 5.22 -23.66
N PRO A 14 -12.74 5.34 -24.99
CA PRO A 14 -11.61 6.13 -25.49
C PRO A 14 -11.80 7.61 -25.13
N GLY A 15 -11.09 8.11 -24.12
CA GLY A 15 -11.10 9.52 -23.73
C GLY A 15 -11.23 9.80 -22.23
N GLU A 16 -11.72 8.84 -21.43
CA GLU A 16 -11.71 8.94 -19.97
C GLU A 16 -10.54 8.14 -19.40
N GLN A 17 -9.53 8.82 -18.85
CA GLN A 17 -8.63 8.15 -17.92
C GLN A 17 -9.44 7.86 -16.66
N SER A 18 -10.09 6.70 -16.60
CA SER A 18 -10.78 6.24 -15.40
C SER A 18 -9.76 6.16 -14.27
N HIS A 19 -10.00 6.89 -13.18
CA HIS A 19 -9.19 6.76 -11.97
C HIS A 19 -9.36 5.34 -11.42
N GLN A 20 -8.26 4.58 -11.35
CA GLN A 20 -8.25 3.22 -10.83
C GLN A 20 -7.32 3.13 -9.63
N ALA A 21 -7.80 2.44 -8.59
CA ALA A 21 -7.05 2.06 -7.40
C ALA A 21 -7.23 0.57 -7.13
N PHE A 22 -6.13 -0.15 -6.86
CA PHE A 22 -6.16 -1.56 -6.47
C PHE A 22 -4.95 -1.91 -5.60
N MET A 23 -5.07 -3.01 -4.84
CA MET A 23 -4.02 -3.49 -3.96
C MET A 23 -3.63 -4.93 -4.29
N GLU A 24 -2.36 -5.27 -4.08
CA GLU A 24 -1.86 -6.65 -4.19
C GLU A 24 -0.86 -6.98 -3.06
N PRO A 25 -0.78 -8.23 -2.60
CA PRO A 25 0.23 -8.63 -1.63
C PRO A 25 1.62 -8.67 -2.25
N THR A 26 2.65 -8.31 -1.48
CA THR A 26 4.05 -8.48 -1.88
C THR A 26 4.71 -9.65 -1.15
N PRO A 27 5.52 -10.49 -1.83
CA PRO A 27 6.30 -11.54 -1.16
C PRO A 27 7.55 -10.99 -0.45
N LYS A 28 7.83 -9.69 -0.60
CA LYS A 28 9.00 -9.05 0.01
C LYS A 28 8.79 -8.87 1.52
N HIS A 29 9.87 -8.99 2.25
CA HIS A 29 9.96 -8.52 3.63
C HIS A 29 10.34 -7.03 3.59
N ILE A 30 9.45 -6.16 4.05
CA ILE A 30 9.67 -4.70 4.04
C ILE A 30 9.91 -4.21 5.46
N ARG A 31 10.89 -3.32 5.60
CA ARG A 31 11.25 -2.65 6.85
C ARG A 31 11.28 -1.14 6.63
N VAL A 32 10.68 -0.39 7.55
CA VAL A 32 10.71 1.07 7.56
C VAL A 32 11.59 1.53 8.71
N THR A 33 12.55 2.40 8.40
CA THR A 33 13.43 3.01 9.40
C THR A 33 13.24 4.52 9.46
N PHE A 34 13.29 5.07 10.66
CA PHE A 34 13.25 6.51 10.91
C PHE A 34 14.22 6.84 12.05
N GLY A 35 15.12 7.80 11.82
CA GLY A 35 16.14 8.14 12.82
C GLY A 35 17.06 6.99 13.24
N GLY A 36 17.24 5.98 12.39
CA GLY A 36 18.02 4.76 12.70
C GLY A 36 17.22 3.67 13.43
N GLU A 37 16.02 3.96 13.90
CA GLU A 37 15.12 2.98 14.53
C GLU A 37 14.22 2.31 13.49
N VAL A 38 13.95 1.02 13.68
CA VAL A 38 12.95 0.30 12.90
C VAL A 38 11.57 0.60 13.48
N ILE A 39 10.69 1.20 12.68
CA ILE A 39 9.32 1.58 13.11
C ILE A 39 8.24 0.65 12.54
N ALA A 40 8.55 -0.10 11.48
CA ALA A 40 7.70 -1.15 10.92
C ALA A 40 8.57 -2.27 10.31
N ASP A 41 8.15 -3.52 10.48
CA ASP A 41 8.85 -4.70 9.97
C ASP A 41 7.80 -5.78 9.64
N SER A 42 7.59 -6.07 8.36
CA SER A 42 6.46 -6.91 7.94
C SER A 42 6.74 -7.74 6.69
N LYS A 43 6.16 -8.96 6.69
CA LYS A 43 6.02 -9.83 5.52
C LYS A 43 4.58 -9.86 4.96
N ASN A 44 3.67 -9.09 5.57
CA ASN A 44 2.24 -9.07 5.27
C ASN A 44 1.83 -7.71 4.67
N VAL A 45 2.68 -7.16 3.80
CA VAL A 45 2.51 -5.82 3.22
C VAL A 45 1.70 -5.88 1.94
N LEU A 46 0.82 -4.89 1.74
CA LEU A 46 0.13 -4.66 0.47
C LEU A 46 0.81 -3.52 -0.31
N ILE A 47 0.86 -3.65 -1.63
CA ILE A 47 1.21 -2.57 -2.55
C ILE A 47 -0.10 -1.99 -3.09
N MET A 48 -0.32 -0.70 -2.86
CA MET A 48 -1.42 0.08 -3.43
C MET A 48 -0.95 0.75 -4.70
N HIS A 49 -1.68 0.52 -5.78
CA HIS A 49 -1.50 1.19 -7.06
C HIS A 49 -2.66 2.14 -7.29
N GLU A 50 -2.35 3.37 -7.68
CA GLU A 50 -3.34 4.40 -7.99
C GLU A 50 -2.91 5.11 -9.27
N THR A 51 -3.87 5.39 -10.16
CA THR A 51 -3.58 5.98 -11.48
C THR A 51 -2.81 7.30 -11.31
N ASN A 52 -1.75 7.48 -12.10
CA ASN A 52 -0.84 8.64 -12.07
C ASN A 52 -0.08 8.86 -10.76
N HIS A 53 -0.04 7.87 -9.85
CA HIS A 53 0.74 7.92 -8.61
C HIS A 53 1.78 6.79 -8.56
N VAL A 54 2.87 7.03 -7.83
CA VAL A 54 3.82 5.96 -7.50
C VAL A 54 3.15 4.99 -6.51
N PRO A 55 3.41 3.67 -6.62
CA PRO A 55 2.82 2.71 -5.69
C PRO A 55 3.24 2.96 -4.25
N ALA A 56 2.30 2.79 -3.32
CA ALA A 56 2.50 2.95 -1.88
C ALA A 56 2.46 1.60 -1.15
N TYR A 57 3.26 1.45 -0.10
CA TYR A 57 3.20 0.27 0.78
C TYR A 57 2.24 0.51 1.94
N TYR A 58 1.31 -0.42 2.15
CA TYR A 58 0.40 -0.45 3.29
C TYR A 58 0.77 -1.58 4.23
N PHE A 59 1.05 -1.22 5.49
CA PHE A 59 1.40 -2.16 6.56
C PHE A 59 0.18 -2.45 7.43
N PRO A 60 0.01 -3.70 7.90
CA PRO A 60 -0.96 -3.98 8.95
C PRO A 60 -0.51 -3.31 10.25
N LEU A 61 -1.48 -2.76 11.01
CA LEU A 61 -1.19 -2.04 12.26
C LEU A 61 -0.44 -2.90 13.29
N ALA A 62 -0.66 -4.22 13.30
CA ALA A 62 0.01 -5.15 14.19
C ALA A 62 1.54 -5.23 13.98
N ASP A 63 2.02 -4.85 12.80
CA ASP A 63 3.45 -4.86 12.44
C ASP A 63 4.09 -3.47 12.60
N LEU A 64 3.33 -2.49 13.12
CA LEU A 64 3.82 -1.15 13.45
C LEU A 64 4.20 -1.06 14.92
N ARG A 65 5.32 -0.40 15.21
CA ARG A 65 5.72 -0.04 16.57
C ARG A 65 5.01 1.23 17.01
N SER A 66 3.80 1.06 17.53
CA SER A 66 2.90 2.14 17.96
C SER A 66 3.51 3.14 18.95
N GLU A 67 4.52 2.73 19.73
CA GLU A 67 5.22 3.62 20.66
C GLU A 67 5.96 4.79 19.96
N PHE A 68 6.18 4.70 18.65
CA PHE A 68 6.79 5.77 17.84
C PHE A 68 5.76 6.61 17.08
N LEU A 69 4.47 6.36 17.25
CA LEU A 69 3.42 7.01 16.47
C LEU A 69 2.48 7.79 17.40
N GLU A 70 2.22 9.04 17.03
CA GLU A 70 1.22 9.89 17.68
C GLU A 70 0.20 10.34 16.64
N GLY A 71 -1.08 10.13 16.94
CA GLY A 71 -2.17 10.59 16.08
C GLY A 71 -2.22 12.12 16.04
N THR A 72 -2.44 12.69 14.85
CA THR A 72 -2.62 14.14 14.69
C THR A 72 -4.05 14.45 14.25
N ALA A 73 -4.44 15.72 14.36
CA ALA A 73 -5.74 16.20 13.88
C ALA A 73 -5.79 16.41 12.34
N HIS A 74 -4.70 16.19 11.61
CA HIS A 74 -4.62 16.44 10.17
C HIS A 74 -5.47 15.44 9.39
N GLN A 75 -6.23 15.92 8.41
CA GLN A 75 -7.09 15.11 7.54
C GLN A 75 -7.03 15.63 6.10
N THR A 76 -7.19 14.72 5.14
CA THR A 76 -7.26 14.98 3.69
C THR A 76 -8.52 14.30 3.13
N HIS A 77 -9.13 14.90 2.10
CA HIS A 77 -10.37 14.44 1.47
C HIS A 77 -10.13 13.82 0.09
#